data_AF-A0A367KBU7-F1
#
_entry.id   AF-A0A367KBU7-F1
#
_cell.length_a   1.000
_cell.length_b   1.000
_cell.length_c   1.000
_cell.angle_alpha   90.00
_cell.angle_beta   90.00
_cell.angle_gamma   90.00
#
_symmetry.space_group_name_H-M   'P 1'
#
loop_
_entity.id
_entity.type
_entity.pdbx_description
1 polymer ?
#
loop_
_entity_poly.entity_id
_entity_poly.type
_entity_poly.pdbx_seq_one_letter_code
_entity_poly.pdbx_strand_id
1 'polypeptide(L)'
;MQGISDENLRTPRLMLRTYRASDHDQIDHLFYSTYFVLVPEGVKSKLKSPLFWVVWFGFYSYLMAIVPILLADLSVPSWTSTALKVFLTISWFLVSFAGVFVFTDRFEAVDQVEQARMNDLSDPEIYYLNWIKEEIELEEESISTSDGKKRVTFDKDAKPATEIKRSQKPIEEQTPSHFWVLTLDNKPCGMIGLAHYRERLYSNRPTQPPAWKLMSAAVLRRYRLPVPEYLNDLYNKMPPNVFAEPHEEKVATLQRLAIRNEFQGSGLSTLLIDRAMVFAHEKGLERVEAVTNELQTKAAEILRVKHGFTLIKKQKKGWFGQYEKTWSCNVNDWMESHRKEAQTFMPNEQ
;
A
#
# COMPACT_ATOMS: atom_id res chain seq x y z
N MET A 1 -13.26 7.51 -41.79
CA MET A 1 -13.79 6.51 -40.83
C MET A 1 -13.52 5.13 -41.41
N GLN A 2 -12.37 4.53 -41.09
CA GLN A 2 -12.08 3.14 -41.46
C GLN A 2 -12.80 2.24 -40.46
N GLY A 3 -13.67 1.37 -40.96
CA GLY A 3 -14.42 0.41 -40.16
C GLY A 3 -13.46 -0.50 -39.40
N ILE A 4 -13.64 -0.57 -38.09
CA ILE A 4 -12.98 -1.54 -37.23
C ILE A 4 -13.56 -2.90 -37.62
N SER A 5 -12.72 -3.78 -38.19
CA SER A 5 -13.11 -5.14 -38.55
C SER A 5 -13.50 -5.96 -37.32
N ASP A 6 -14.60 -6.71 -37.40
CA ASP A 6 -15.17 -7.55 -36.33
C ASP A 6 -14.21 -8.63 -35.78
N GLU A 7 -13.09 -8.91 -36.46
CA GLU A 7 -12.06 -9.82 -35.95
C GLU A 7 -11.27 -9.24 -34.76
N ASN A 8 -11.08 -7.91 -34.70
CA ASN A 8 -10.36 -7.26 -33.60
C ASN A 8 -11.12 -7.30 -32.27
N LEU A 9 -12.41 -7.63 -32.29
CA LEU A 9 -13.24 -7.81 -31.09
C LEU A 9 -13.10 -9.20 -30.47
N ARG A 10 -12.45 -10.17 -31.14
CA ARG A 10 -12.35 -11.56 -30.67
C ARG A 10 -11.09 -11.86 -29.87
N THR A 11 -10.02 -11.09 -30.04
CA THR A 11 -8.78 -11.26 -29.27
C THR A 11 -8.70 -10.20 -28.17
N PRO A 12 -8.58 -10.59 -26.89
CA PRO A 12 -8.50 -9.63 -25.81
C PRO A 12 -7.25 -8.76 -25.99
N ARG A 13 -7.44 -7.44 -25.97
CA ARG A 13 -6.36 -6.48 -26.24
C ARG A 13 -5.69 -6.08 -24.94
N LEU A 14 -4.49 -6.62 -24.73
CA LEU A 14 -3.62 -6.20 -23.64
C LEU A 14 -2.81 -4.96 -24.08
N MET A 15 -2.89 -3.88 -23.31
CA MET A 15 -2.13 -2.66 -23.56
C MET A 15 -1.46 -2.17 -22.28
N LEU A 16 -0.17 -1.89 -22.37
CA LEU A 16 0.57 -1.18 -21.33
C LEU A 16 0.64 0.29 -21.69
N ARG A 17 0.24 1.17 -20.77
CA ARG A 17 0.24 2.62 -21.00
C ARG A 17 0.62 3.40 -19.75
N THR A 18 0.98 4.66 -19.95
CA THR A 18 1.15 5.62 -18.85
C THR A 18 -0.19 5.86 -18.15
N TYR A 19 -0.12 6.07 -16.84
CA TYR A 19 -1.26 6.50 -16.03
C TYR A 19 -1.93 7.77 -16.56
N ARG A 20 -3.25 7.87 -16.35
CA ARG A 20 -4.07 9.04 -16.64
C ARG A 20 -4.95 9.35 -15.43
N ALA A 21 -5.19 10.62 -15.13
CA ALA A 21 -6.09 11.04 -14.04
C ALA A 21 -7.48 10.37 -14.07
N SER A 22 -8.02 10.06 -15.25
CA SER A 22 -9.33 9.39 -15.39
C SER A 22 -9.36 7.95 -14.87
N ASP A 23 -8.20 7.32 -14.66
CA ASP A 23 -8.11 5.96 -14.13
C ASP A 23 -8.00 5.90 -12.60
N HIS A 24 -7.95 7.07 -11.92
CA HIS A 24 -7.64 7.15 -10.49
C HIS A 24 -8.47 6.18 -9.64
N ASP A 25 -9.81 6.27 -9.72
CA ASP A 25 -10.71 5.43 -8.93
C ASP A 25 -10.54 3.93 -9.22
N GLN A 26 -10.28 3.60 -10.48
CA GLN A 26 -10.11 2.20 -10.91
C GLN A 26 -8.78 1.63 -10.39
N ILE A 27 -7.74 2.46 -10.34
CA ILE A 27 -6.42 2.10 -9.84
C ILE A 27 -6.41 2.01 -8.32
N ASP A 28 -7.08 2.95 -7.64
CA ASP A 28 -7.27 2.92 -6.19
C ASP A 28 -8.01 1.63 -5.78
N HIS A 29 -9.11 1.32 -6.48
CA HIS A 29 -9.84 0.07 -6.27
C HIS A 29 -8.99 -1.17 -6.58
N LEU A 30 -8.22 -1.16 -7.67
CA LEU A 30 -7.31 -2.26 -8.03
C LEU A 30 -6.26 -2.50 -6.93
N PHE A 31 -5.67 -1.44 -6.39
CA PHE A 31 -4.70 -1.51 -5.32
C PHE A 31 -5.31 -2.07 -4.04
N TYR A 32 -6.39 -1.43 -3.58
CA TYR A 32 -7.13 -1.82 -2.38
C TYR A 32 -7.51 -3.30 -2.46
N SER A 33 -8.24 -3.70 -3.51
CA SER A 33 -8.77 -5.07 -3.66
C SER A 33 -7.67 -6.14 -3.71
N THR A 34 -6.52 -5.84 -4.33
CA THR A 34 -5.38 -6.77 -4.38
C THR A 34 -4.78 -7.00 -3.01
N TYR A 35 -4.74 -5.97 -2.15
CA TYR A 35 -4.13 -6.06 -0.83
C TYR A 35 -4.97 -6.90 0.15
N PHE A 36 -6.31 -6.83 0.08
CA PHE A 36 -7.19 -7.67 0.93
C PHE A 36 -7.04 -9.16 0.66
N VAL A 37 -6.75 -9.54 -0.59
CA VAL A 37 -6.49 -10.94 -0.96
C VAL A 37 -5.24 -11.50 -0.27
N LEU A 38 -4.33 -10.63 0.21
CA LEU A 38 -3.10 -11.03 0.90
C LEU A 38 -3.27 -11.23 2.42
N VAL A 39 -4.40 -10.81 3.02
CA VAL A 39 -4.66 -10.97 4.46
C VAL A 39 -4.46 -12.41 4.96
N PRO A 40 -4.94 -13.46 4.26
CA PRO A 40 -4.71 -14.84 4.69
C PRO A 40 -3.23 -15.22 4.76
N GLU A 41 -2.36 -14.67 3.89
CA GLU A 41 -0.92 -14.92 3.95
C GLU A 41 -0.28 -14.28 5.18
N GLY A 42 -0.76 -13.09 5.58
CA GLY A 42 -0.37 -12.46 6.83
C GLY A 42 -0.74 -13.27 8.07
N VAL A 43 -1.95 -13.81 8.10
CA VAL A 43 -2.41 -14.69 9.17
C VAL A 43 -1.55 -15.96 9.22
N LYS A 44 -1.30 -16.62 8.08
CA LYS A 44 -0.40 -17.78 8.01
C LYS A 44 0.99 -17.46 8.52
N SER A 45 1.56 -16.30 8.17
CA SER A 45 2.88 -15.88 8.64
C SER A 45 2.93 -15.76 10.17
N LYS A 46 1.89 -15.16 10.79
CA LYS A 46 1.78 -15.02 12.25
C LYS A 46 1.65 -16.36 12.96
N LEU A 47 0.84 -17.27 12.42
CA LEU A 47 0.66 -18.62 12.97
C LEU A 47 1.94 -19.47 12.89
N LYS A 48 2.87 -19.15 11.99
CA LYS A 48 4.20 -19.78 11.94
C LYS A 48 5.16 -19.23 13.01
N SER A 49 4.84 -18.10 13.64
CA SER A 49 5.69 -17.50 14.66
C SER A 49 5.60 -18.28 15.98
N PRO A 50 6.72 -18.77 16.56
CA PRO A 50 6.68 -19.48 17.84
C PRO A 50 6.22 -18.57 18.99
N LEU A 51 6.53 -17.27 18.91
CA LEU A 51 6.13 -16.29 19.91
C LEU A 51 4.61 -16.15 20.00
N PHE A 52 3.91 -16.27 18.87
CA PHE A 52 2.44 -16.24 18.85
C PHE A 52 1.87 -17.35 19.73
N TRP A 53 2.35 -18.59 19.57
CA TRP A 53 1.89 -19.73 20.36
C TRP A 53 2.23 -19.60 21.85
N VAL A 54 3.41 -19.10 22.18
CA VAL A 54 3.80 -18.85 23.58
C VAL A 54 2.83 -17.88 24.25
N VAL A 55 2.54 -16.75 23.60
CA VAL A 55 1.59 -15.75 24.13
C VAL A 55 0.17 -16.33 24.18
N TRP A 56 -0.23 -17.08 23.15
CA TRP A 56 -1.56 -17.66 23.03
C TRP A 56 -1.84 -18.69 24.13
N PHE A 57 -0.91 -19.63 24.36
CA PHE A 57 -1.01 -20.61 25.45
C PHE A 57 -0.84 -19.96 26.82
N GLY A 58 -0.01 -18.92 26.95
CA GLY A 58 0.16 -18.17 28.18
C GLY A 58 -1.15 -17.49 28.62
N PHE A 59 -1.81 -16.80 27.69
CA PHE A 59 -3.10 -16.16 27.97
C PHE A 59 -4.21 -17.18 28.24
N TYR A 60 -4.25 -18.29 27.49
CA TYR A 60 -5.17 -19.39 27.76
C TYR A 60 -5.00 -19.96 29.18
N SER A 61 -3.75 -20.20 29.59
CA SER A 61 -3.43 -20.75 30.92
C SER A 61 -3.83 -19.78 32.02
N TYR A 62 -3.56 -18.48 31.84
CA TYR A 62 -4.02 -17.43 32.75
C TYR A 62 -5.55 -17.40 32.87
N LEU A 63 -6.24 -17.51 31.75
CA LEU A 63 -7.70 -17.50 31.70
C LEU A 63 -8.31 -18.74 32.37
N MET A 64 -7.65 -19.89 32.32
CA MET A 64 -8.06 -21.08 33.08
C MET A 64 -7.75 -20.96 34.57
N ALA A 65 -6.65 -20.29 34.94
CA ALA A 65 -6.23 -20.09 36.32
C ALA A 65 -7.12 -19.09 37.09
N ILE A 66 -7.77 -18.14 36.40
CA ILE A 66 -8.65 -17.15 37.05
C ILE A 66 -10.06 -17.69 37.33
N VAL A 67 -10.49 -18.77 36.67
CA VAL A 67 -11.83 -19.35 36.85
C VAL A 67 -12.13 -19.73 38.30
N PRO A 68 -11.26 -20.45 39.03
CA PRO A 68 -11.51 -20.75 40.44
C PRO A 68 -11.62 -19.51 41.32
N ILE A 69 -10.85 -18.46 41.02
CA ILE A 69 -10.85 -17.19 41.76
C ILE A 69 -12.18 -16.45 41.54
N LEU A 70 -12.68 -16.42 40.30
CA LEU A 70 -13.95 -15.76 39.97
C LEU A 70 -15.16 -16.45 40.60
N LEU A 71 -15.09 -17.76 40.82
CA LEU A 71 -16.17 -18.55 41.40
C LEU A 71 -16.04 -18.75 42.92
N ALA A 72 -14.95 -18.30 43.54
CA ALA A 72 -14.65 -18.57 44.96
C ALA A 72 -15.71 -18.00 45.92
N ASP A 73 -16.27 -16.83 45.59
CA ASP A 73 -17.26 -16.14 46.43
C ASP A 73 -18.73 -16.41 45.99
N LEU A 74 -18.91 -17.24 44.97
CA LEU A 74 -20.23 -17.60 44.45
C LEU A 74 -20.57 -19.02 44.94
N SER A 75 -21.70 -19.18 45.64
CA SER A 75 -22.23 -20.48 46.08
C SER A 75 -22.81 -21.27 44.89
N VAL A 76 -22.02 -21.46 43.84
CA VAL A 76 -22.43 -22.11 42.60
C VAL A 76 -22.23 -23.63 42.65
N PRO A 77 -23.08 -24.38 41.93
CA PRO A 77 -22.90 -25.82 41.76
C PRO A 77 -21.52 -26.20 41.20
N SER A 78 -21.01 -27.38 41.57
CA SER A 78 -19.69 -27.88 41.14
C SER A 78 -19.53 -28.00 39.63
N TRP A 79 -20.62 -28.27 38.90
CA TRP A 79 -20.61 -28.35 37.43
C TRP A 79 -20.35 -27.00 36.75
N THR A 80 -20.65 -25.87 37.42
CA THR A 80 -20.52 -24.52 36.86
C THR A 80 -19.06 -24.18 36.55
N SER A 81 -18.11 -24.66 37.34
CA SER A 81 -16.67 -24.49 37.05
C SER A 81 -16.27 -25.19 35.76
N THR A 82 -16.73 -26.44 35.56
CA THR A 82 -16.44 -27.22 34.35
C THR A 82 -17.10 -26.58 33.12
N ALA A 83 -18.36 -26.17 33.23
CA ALA A 83 -19.07 -25.51 32.14
C ALA A 83 -18.40 -24.19 31.73
N LEU A 84 -17.97 -23.37 32.71
CA LEU A 84 -17.28 -22.11 32.44
C LEU A 84 -15.93 -22.35 31.75
N LYS A 85 -15.13 -23.33 32.19
CA LYS A 85 -13.86 -23.69 31.52
C LYS A 85 -14.08 -24.14 30.08
N VAL A 86 -15.10 -24.96 29.82
CA VAL A 86 -15.44 -25.40 28.45
C VAL A 86 -15.84 -24.21 27.59
N PHE A 87 -16.75 -23.36 28.08
CA PHE A 87 -17.19 -22.16 27.37
C PHE A 87 -16.03 -21.22 27.06
N LEU A 88 -15.18 -20.95 28.05
CA LEU A 88 -14.01 -20.10 27.91
C LEU A 88 -12.97 -20.68 26.95
N THR A 89 -12.82 -22.00 26.91
CA THR A 89 -11.93 -22.64 25.93
C THR A 89 -12.46 -22.44 24.52
N ILE A 90 -13.74 -22.76 24.26
CA ILE A 90 -14.36 -22.56 22.94
C ILE A 90 -14.29 -21.09 22.52
N SER A 91 -14.64 -20.19 23.44
CA SER A 91 -14.60 -18.74 23.20
C SER A 91 -13.20 -18.25 22.93
N TRP A 92 -12.19 -18.72 23.67
CA TRP A 92 -10.79 -18.35 23.44
C TRP A 92 -10.33 -18.75 22.05
N PHE A 93 -10.60 -19.99 21.62
CA PHE A 93 -10.29 -20.44 20.26
C PHE A 93 -10.98 -19.58 19.20
N LEU A 94 -12.30 -19.40 19.28
CA LEU A 94 -13.06 -18.63 18.28
C LEU A 94 -12.63 -17.16 18.22
N VAL A 95 -12.59 -16.49 19.37
CA VAL A 95 -12.28 -15.06 19.47
C VAL A 95 -10.82 -14.78 19.14
N SER A 96 -9.88 -15.64 19.55
CA SER A 96 -8.46 -15.42 19.25
C SER A 96 -8.17 -15.55 17.75
N PHE A 97 -8.68 -16.60 17.07
CA PHE A 97 -8.47 -16.76 15.64
C PHE A 97 -9.18 -15.67 14.82
N ALA A 98 -10.42 -15.32 15.18
CA ALA A 98 -11.11 -14.19 14.57
C ALA A 98 -10.36 -12.87 14.83
N GLY A 99 -9.84 -12.69 16.04
CA GLY A 99 -9.05 -11.53 16.43
C GLY A 99 -7.77 -11.37 15.61
N VAL A 100 -7.05 -12.46 15.32
CA VAL A 100 -5.86 -12.42 14.44
C VAL A 100 -6.23 -12.01 13.02
N PHE A 101 -7.34 -12.53 12.49
CA PHE A 101 -7.83 -12.15 11.17
C PHE A 101 -8.20 -10.67 11.11
N VAL A 102 -9.04 -10.20 12.05
CA VAL A 102 -9.46 -8.79 12.12
C VAL A 102 -8.26 -7.87 12.35
N PHE A 103 -7.29 -8.30 13.16
CA PHE A 103 -6.08 -7.51 13.39
C PHE A 103 -5.26 -7.35 12.11
N THR A 104 -5.02 -8.44 11.40
CA THR A 104 -4.27 -8.43 10.13
C THR A 104 -4.99 -7.62 9.06
N ASP A 105 -6.31 -7.77 8.96
CA ASP A 105 -7.15 -7.02 8.02
C ASP A 105 -7.16 -5.51 8.34
N ARG A 106 -7.59 -5.13 9.54
CA ARG A 106 -7.91 -3.74 9.89
C ARG A 106 -6.71 -2.90 10.32
N PHE A 107 -5.68 -3.51 10.91
CA PHE A 107 -4.54 -2.76 11.41
C PHE A 107 -3.29 -2.88 10.55
N GLU A 108 -3.20 -3.88 9.67
CA GLU A 108 -2.02 -4.04 8.82
C GLU A 108 -2.34 -3.78 7.36
N ALA A 109 -3.30 -4.52 6.80
CA ALA A 109 -3.65 -4.37 5.39
C ALA A 109 -4.27 -3.00 5.11
N VAL A 110 -5.27 -2.59 5.89
CA VAL A 110 -5.87 -1.25 5.77
C VAL A 110 -4.83 -0.16 6.02
N ASP A 111 -3.96 -0.30 7.03
CA ASP A 111 -2.94 0.71 7.36
C ASP A 111 -1.97 0.95 6.21
N GLN A 112 -1.49 -0.12 5.57
CA GLN A 112 -0.66 -0.06 4.38
C GLN A 112 -1.38 0.57 3.19
N VAL A 113 -2.65 0.22 3.00
CA VAL A 113 -3.45 0.77 1.91
C VAL A 113 -3.69 2.27 2.12
N GLU A 114 -4.09 2.68 3.32
CA GLU A 114 -4.25 4.09 3.68
C GLU A 114 -2.94 4.87 3.55
N GLN A 115 -1.81 4.29 3.96
CA GLN A 115 -0.51 4.94 3.81
C GLN A 115 -0.18 5.23 2.34
N ALA A 116 -0.53 4.34 1.41
CA ALA A 116 -0.36 4.60 -0.01
C ALA A 116 -1.37 5.64 -0.53
N ARG A 117 -2.65 5.47 -0.21
CA ARG A 117 -3.77 6.32 -0.68
C ARG A 117 -3.63 7.77 -0.26
N MET A 118 -3.10 8.03 0.93
CA MET A 118 -2.91 9.39 1.44
C MET A 118 -1.61 10.03 0.94
N ASN A 119 -0.70 9.27 0.35
CA ASN A 119 0.60 9.77 -0.11
C ASN A 119 0.71 9.64 -1.63
N ASP A 120 1.51 8.72 -2.13
CA ASP A 120 1.86 8.63 -3.55
C ASP A 120 0.69 8.26 -4.47
N LEU A 121 -0.29 7.49 -3.98
CA LEU A 121 -1.48 7.14 -4.76
C LEU A 121 -2.56 8.22 -4.74
N SER A 122 -2.47 9.24 -3.87
CA SER A 122 -3.45 10.34 -3.88
C SER A 122 -3.39 11.08 -5.22
N ASP A 123 -2.17 11.32 -5.72
CA ASP A 123 -1.90 11.99 -6.98
C ASP A 123 -0.69 11.40 -7.72
N PRO A 124 -0.85 10.26 -8.42
CA PRO A 124 0.27 9.63 -9.09
C PRO A 124 0.88 10.51 -10.20
N GLU A 125 0.12 11.47 -10.75
CA GLU A 125 0.64 12.43 -11.73
C GLU A 125 1.77 13.30 -11.15
N ILE A 126 1.66 13.69 -9.88
CA ILE A 126 2.64 14.54 -9.21
C ILE A 126 3.86 13.71 -8.80
N TYR A 127 3.62 12.58 -8.14
CA TYR A 127 4.70 11.77 -7.53
C TYR A 127 5.49 10.94 -8.53
N TYR A 128 4.88 10.51 -9.64
CA TYR A 128 5.54 9.62 -10.60
C TYR A 128 5.72 10.23 -11.98
N LEU A 129 4.83 11.11 -12.42
CA LEU A 129 4.85 11.62 -13.80
C LEU A 129 5.39 13.05 -13.92
N ASN A 130 5.88 13.63 -12.82
CA ASN A 130 6.47 14.97 -12.76
C ASN A 130 5.52 16.09 -13.26
N TRP A 131 4.22 15.98 -13.00
CA TRP A 131 3.27 17.08 -13.25
C TRP A 131 3.23 18.06 -12.07
N ILE A 132 3.03 19.32 -12.39
CA ILE A 132 2.64 20.38 -11.47
C ILE A 132 1.14 20.65 -11.72
N LYS A 133 0.37 20.69 -10.64
CA LYS A 133 -1.05 21.03 -10.65
C LYS A 133 -1.22 22.38 -9.97
N GLU A 134 -1.67 23.37 -10.72
CA GLU A 134 -2.01 24.70 -10.21
C GLU A 134 -3.53 24.85 -10.26
N GLU A 135 -4.15 25.16 -9.13
CA GLU A 135 -5.57 25.54 -9.08
C GLU A 135 -5.68 27.01 -9.49
N ILE A 136 -6.31 27.26 -10.63
CA ILE A 136 -6.61 28.61 -11.09
C ILE A 136 -8.09 28.86 -10.81
N GLU A 137 -8.37 29.86 -9.98
CA GLU A 137 -9.73 30.36 -9.79
C GLU A 137 -10.19 31.01 -11.10
N LEU A 138 -11.27 30.49 -11.68
CA LEU A 138 -11.88 31.11 -12.85
C LEU A 138 -12.60 32.36 -12.39
N GLU A 139 -12.11 33.53 -12.82
CA GLU A 139 -12.87 34.77 -12.72
C GLU A 139 -14.18 34.64 -13.52
N GLU A 140 -15.28 35.08 -12.92
CA GLU A 140 -16.67 34.91 -13.41
C GLU A 140 -16.91 35.41 -14.84
N GLU A 141 -16.00 36.20 -15.42
CA GLU A 141 -16.11 36.74 -16.79
C GLU A 141 -15.92 35.69 -17.89
N SER A 142 -15.30 34.54 -17.58
CA SER A 142 -14.99 33.51 -18.59
C SER A 142 -16.10 32.48 -18.82
N ILE A 143 -17.15 32.47 -17.99
CA ILE A 143 -18.34 31.61 -18.17
C ILE A 143 -19.40 32.35 -19.01
N SER A 144 -18.97 32.94 -20.13
CA SER A 144 -19.88 33.26 -21.23
C SER A 144 -19.88 32.07 -22.19
N THR A 145 -20.79 31.13 -21.95
CA THR A 145 -21.15 30.14 -22.97
C THR A 145 -21.58 30.88 -24.24
N SER A 146 -21.18 30.36 -25.40
CA SER A 146 -21.58 30.84 -26.73
C SER A 146 -23.11 30.85 -26.97
N ASP A 147 -23.89 30.27 -26.05
CA ASP A 147 -25.33 30.48 -25.93
C ASP A 147 -25.61 31.33 -24.68
N GLY A 148 -26.06 32.57 -24.89
CA GLY A 148 -26.25 33.61 -23.87
C GLY A 148 -27.32 33.34 -22.79
N LYS A 149 -27.20 32.24 -22.05
CA LYS A 149 -27.99 31.98 -20.84
C LYS A 149 -27.10 32.14 -19.61
N LYS A 150 -27.23 33.29 -18.93
CA LYS A 150 -26.68 33.52 -17.59
C LYS A 150 -27.18 32.43 -16.64
N ARG A 151 -26.26 31.60 -16.12
CA ARG A 151 -26.52 30.77 -14.95
C ARG A 151 -26.45 31.69 -13.74
N VAL A 152 -27.60 31.96 -13.12
CA VAL A 152 -27.66 32.68 -11.85
C VAL A 152 -27.29 31.67 -10.75
N THR A 153 -26.08 31.75 -10.22
CA THR A 153 -25.72 31.08 -8.96
C THR A 153 -26.14 32.00 -7.81
N PHE A 154 -27.32 31.72 -7.25
CA PHE A 154 -27.73 32.23 -5.94
C PHE A 154 -26.91 31.49 -4.88
N ASP A 155 -25.72 31.99 -4.56
CA ASP A 155 -25.11 31.85 -3.22
C ASP A 155 -23.83 32.71 -3.16
N LYS A 156 -23.81 33.69 -2.25
CA LYS A 156 -22.64 34.55 -2.01
C LYS A 156 -21.47 33.83 -1.31
N ASP A 157 -21.69 32.59 -0.88
CA ASP A 157 -20.73 31.75 -0.17
C ASP A 157 -20.26 30.53 -1.00
N ALA A 158 -20.63 30.46 -2.29
CA ALA A 158 -20.15 29.41 -3.17
C ALA A 158 -18.68 29.67 -3.53
N LYS A 159 -17.80 28.69 -3.24
CA LYS A 159 -16.39 28.74 -3.66
C LYS A 159 -16.31 28.96 -5.18
N PRO A 160 -15.42 29.85 -5.68
CA PRO A 160 -15.27 30.09 -7.11
C PRO A 160 -14.94 28.80 -7.85
N ALA A 161 -15.36 28.70 -9.11
CA ALA A 161 -15.06 27.54 -9.94
C ALA A 161 -13.55 27.50 -10.18
N THR A 162 -12.87 26.48 -9.67
CA THR A 162 -11.43 26.28 -9.88
C THR A 162 -11.18 25.33 -11.04
N GLU A 163 -10.27 25.69 -11.94
CA GLU A 163 -9.76 24.80 -12.99
C GLU A 163 -8.33 24.38 -12.66
N ILE A 164 -8.02 23.08 -12.78
CA ILE A 164 -6.68 22.55 -12.52
C ILE A 164 -5.86 22.63 -13.81
N LYS A 165 -4.93 23.59 -13.86
CA LYS A 165 -3.95 23.67 -14.95
C LYS A 165 -2.82 22.68 -14.68
N ARG A 166 -2.55 21.82 -15.66
CA ARG A 166 -1.47 20.83 -15.62
C ARG A 166 -0.29 21.32 -16.43
N SER A 167 0.86 21.52 -15.79
CA SER A 167 2.13 21.84 -16.44
C SER A 167 3.16 20.76 -16.10
N GLN A 168 4.08 20.48 -17.02
CA GLN A 168 5.15 19.53 -16.77
C GLN A 168 6.29 20.24 -16.04
N LYS A 169 6.92 19.58 -15.06
CA LYS A 169 8.09 20.14 -14.37
C LYS A 169 9.21 20.48 -15.38
N PRO A 170 10.01 21.52 -15.13
CA PRO A 170 11.22 21.80 -15.89
C PRO A 170 12.12 20.57 -15.97
N ILE A 171 12.80 20.35 -17.11
CA ILE A 171 13.59 19.13 -17.38
C ILE A 171 14.62 18.85 -16.26
N GLU A 172 15.22 19.90 -15.70
CA GLU A 172 16.22 19.81 -14.63
C GLU A 172 15.64 19.25 -13.32
N GLU A 173 14.37 19.53 -13.03
CA GLU A 173 13.65 19.09 -11.83
C GLU A 173 12.95 17.74 -12.01
N GLN A 174 12.91 17.20 -13.23
CA GLN A 174 12.26 15.92 -13.50
C GLN A 174 13.04 14.76 -12.86
N THR A 175 12.30 13.91 -12.16
CA THR A 175 12.85 12.68 -11.60
C THR A 175 12.66 11.52 -12.60
N PRO A 176 13.55 10.52 -12.62
CA PRO A 176 13.41 9.30 -13.41
C PRO A 176 12.35 8.35 -12.80
N SER A 177 11.20 8.90 -12.43
CA SER A 177 10.03 8.19 -11.92
C SER A 177 9.03 7.97 -13.06
N HIS A 178 8.21 6.91 -12.95
CA HIS A 178 7.07 6.72 -13.86
C HIS A 178 6.02 5.78 -13.25
N PHE A 179 4.78 5.88 -13.72
CA PHE A 179 3.68 4.99 -13.31
C PHE A 179 2.98 4.39 -14.53
N TRP A 180 2.95 3.05 -14.58
CA TRP A 180 2.32 2.31 -15.67
C TRP A 180 1.05 1.63 -15.22
N VAL A 181 0.11 1.55 -16.16
CA VAL A 181 -1.16 0.88 -16.03
C VAL A 181 -1.29 -0.11 -17.17
N LEU A 182 -1.54 -1.35 -16.81
CA LEU A 182 -1.84 -2.43 -17.74
C LEU A 182 -3.36 -2.53 -17.87
N THR A 183 -3.87 -2.42 -19.09
CA THR A 183 -5.28 -2.52 -19.39
C THR A 183 -5.56 -3.74 -20.27
N LEU A 184 -6.62 -4.47 -19.95
CA LEU A 184 -7.21 -5.51 -20.79
C LEU A 184 -8.56 -5.00 -21.27
N ASP A 185 -8.74 -4.87 -22.59
CA ASP A 185 -9.98 -4.33 -23.18
C ASP A 185 -10.40 -2.98 -22.57
N ASN A 186 -9.43 -2.08 -22.44
CA ASN A 186 -9.53 -0.75 -21.82
C ASN A 186 -9.85 -0.72 -20.32
N LYS A 187 -9.89 -1.87 -19.63
CA LYS A 187 -10.07 -1.94 -18.17
C LYS A 187 -8.71 -2.16 -17.47
N PRO A 188 -8.32 -1.34 -16.48
CA PRO A 188 -7.14 -1.57 -15.66
C PRO A 188 -7.17 -2.97 -15.03
N CYS A 189 -6.09 -3.71 -15.24
CA CYS A 189 -5.91 -5.07 -14.75
C CYS A 189 -4.59 -5.24 -14.00
N GLY A 190 -3.64 -4.30 -14.17
CA GLY A 190 -2.40 -4.26 -13.40
C GLY A 190 -1.83 -2.85 -13.33
N MET A 191 -0.94 -2.62 -12.38
CA MET A 191 -0.22 -1.36 -12.22
C MET A 191 1.15 -1.60 -11.60
N ILE A 192 2.09 -0.69 -11.87
CA ILE A 192 3.39 -0.63 -11.23
C ILE A 192 3.91 0.82 -11.25
N GLY A 193 4.54 1.25 -10.18
CA GLY A 193 5.26 2.51 -10.08
C GLY A 193 6.75 2.27 -9.95
N LEU A 194 7.56 3.08 -10.64
CA LEU A 194 8.99 3.24 -10.36
C LEU A 194 9.17 4.64 -9.79
N ALA A 195 9.57 4.72 -8.53
CA ALA A 195 9.72 5.98 -7.82
C ALA A 195 11.19 6.34 -7.62
N HIS A 196 11.54 7.59 -7.94
CA HIS A 196 12.80 8.22 -7.57
C HIS A 196 12.52 9.52 -6.80
N TYR A 197 12.82 9.53 -5.50
CA TYR A 197 12.61 10.69 -4.65
C TYR A 197 13.92 11.45 -4.45
N ARG A 198 13.98 12.71 -4.88
CA ARG A 198 15.13 13.59 -4.61
C ARG A 198 15.10 14.22 -3.22
N GLU A 199 13.91 14.42 -2.70
CA GLU A 199 13.67 15.06 -1.41
C GLU A 199 12.99 14.10 -0.45
N ARG A 200 13.13 14.38 0.85
CA ARG A 200 12.41 13.65 1.89
C ARG A 200 10.92 14.01 1.82
N LEU A 201 10.08 12.99 1.61
CA LEU A 201 8.63 13.15 1.59
C LEU A 201 8.04 12.85 2.96
N TYR A 202 7.30 13.82 3.50
CA TYR A 202 6.52 13.62 4.73
C TYR A 202 5.18 13.00 4.40
N SER A 203 4.70 12.16 5.30
CA SER A 203 3.39 11.53 5.18
C SER A 203 2.28 12.54 5.44
N ASN A 204 1.28 12.60 4.56
CA ASN A 204 0.08 13.42 4.72
C ASN A 204 -0.86 12.88 5.81
N ARG A 205 -0.65 11.64 6.26
CA ARG A 205 -1.46 11.03 7.33
C ARG A 205 -1.16 11.68 8.69
N PRO A 206 -2.19 11.95 9.52
CA PRO A 206 -1.97 12.39 10.89
C PRO A 206 -1.14 11.38 11.68
N THR A 207 -0.14 11.87 12.40
CA THR A 207 0.73 11.07 13.26
C THR A 207 -0.07 10.50 14.43
N GLN A 208 -0.24 9.18 14.45
CA GLN A 208 -0.92 8.49 15.55
C GLN A 208 0.10 7.93 16.55
N PRO A 209 -0.15 8.09 17.87
CA PRO A 209 0.73 7.51 18.87
C PRO A 209 0.68 5.99 18.82
N PRO A 210 1.77 5.30 19.20
CA PRO A 210 1.74 3.86 19.40
C PRO A 210 0.59 3.47 20.34
N ALA A 211 -0.26 2.52 19.91
CA ALA A 211 -1.46 2.14 20.64
C ALA A 211 -1.17 1.72 22.10
N TRP A 212 -0.04 1.07 22.35
CA TRP A 212 0.35 0.69 23.70
C TRP A 212 0.57 1.90 24.62
N LYS A 213 1.12 3.02 24.12
CA LYS A 213 1.29 4.26 24.91
C LYS A 213 -0.06 4.85 25.31
N LEU A 214 -1.01 4.86 24.37
CA LEU A 214 -2.38 5.30 24.63
C LEU A 214 -3.06 4.40 25.67
N MET A 215 -2.92 3.08 25.54
CA MET A 215 -3.48 2.11 26.49
C MET A 215 -2.84 2.25 27.88
N SER A 216 -1.51 2.37 27.98
CA SER A 216 -0.81 2.58 29.24
C SER A 216 -1.26 3.88 29.92
N ALA A 217 -1.36 4.98 29.17
CA ALA A 217 -1.88 6.24 29.69
C ALA A 217 -3.32 6.11 30.19
N ALA A 218 -4.18 5.42 29.43
CA ALA A 218 -5.58 5.19 29.81
C ALA A 218 -5.71 4.34 31.08
N VAL A 219 -4.90 3.27 31.21
CA VAL A 219 -4.87 2.42 32.40
C VAL A 219 -4.41 3.21 33.62
N LEU A 220 -3.31 3.96 33.52
CA LEU A 220 -2.82 4.80 34.62
C LEU A 220 -3.85 5.83 35.06
N ARG A 221 -4.52 6.50 34.10
CA ARG A 221 -5.62 7.43 34.41
C ARG A 221 -6.81 6.73 35.08
N ARG A 222 -7.17 5.54 34.62
CA ARG A 222 -8.27 4.75 35.21
C ARG A 222 -8.01 4.39 36.67
N TYR A 223 -6.77 4.05 37.01
CA TYR A 223 -6.36 3.74 38.38
C TYR A 223 -5.89 4.96 39.18
N ARG A 224 -6.09 6.19 38.66
CA ARG A 224 -5.65 7.47 39.26
C ARG A 224 -4.17 7.50 39.63
N LEU A 225 -3.35 6.78 38.88
CA LEU A 225 -1.89 6.80 39.01
C LEU A 225 -1.33 7.99 38.22
N PRO A 226 -0.21 8.59 38.67
CA PRO A 226 0.43 9.66 37.93
C PRO A 226 0.89 9.15 36.56
N VAL A 227 0.44 9.82 35.50
CA VAL A 227 0.86 9.51 34.13
C VAL A 227 2.23 10.15 33.89
N PRO A 228 3.26 9.35 33.56
CA PRO A 228 4.57 9.88 33.22
C PRO A 228 4.52 10.91 32.10
N GLU A 229 5.42 11.90 32.15
CA GLU A 229 5.44 13.01 31.19
C GLU A 229 5.64 12.58 29.73
N TYR A 230 6.32 11.45 29.50
CA TYR A 230 6.50 10.85 28.17
C TYR A 230 5.21 10.23 27.58
N LEU A 231 4.15 10.07 28.39
CA LEU A 231 2.82 9.60 27.99
C LEU A 231 1.79 10.74 27.92
N ASN A 232 2.17 11.97 28.31
CA ASN A 232 1.34 13.16 28.15
C ASN A 232 1.66 13.86 26.81
N ASP A 233 0.62 14.45 26.22
CA ASP A 233 0.69 15.20 24.96
C ASP A 233 1.38 14.45 23.81
N LEU A 234 1.10 13.15 23.72
CA LEU A 234 1.68 12.26 22.72
C LEU A 234 1.52 12.80 21.30
N TYR A 235 0.36 13.37 20.95
CA TYR A 235 0.08 13.91 19.62
C TYR A 235 0.97 15.12 19.26
N ASN A 236 1.18 16.06 20.19
CA ASN A 236 1.92 17.29 19.92
C ASN A 236 3.44 17.09 19.92
N LYS A 237 3.93 16.07 20.63
CA LYS A 237 5.37 15.80 20.80
C LYS A 237 5.95 14.85 19.74
N MET A 238 5.13 14.32 18.83
CA MET A 238 5.62 13.39 17.82
C MET A 238 6.16 14.10 16.58
N PRO A 239 7.34 13.69 16.07
CA PRO A 239 7.84 14.21 14.81
C PRO A 239 6.91 13.81 13.65
N PRO A 240 6.84 14.62 12.59
CA PRO A 240 6.06 14.28 11.40
C PRO A 240 6.56 12.97 10.80
N ASN A 241 5.63 12.15 10.30
CA ASN A 241 5.97 10.82 9.86
C ASN A 241 6.71 10.82 8.51
N VAL A 242 7.79 10.05 8.48
CA VAL A 242 8.59 9.59 7.35
C VAL A 242 7.81 8.87 6.23
N PHE A 243 7.39 9.45 5.09
CA PHE A 243 6.83 8.61 4.01
C PHE A 243 7.94 7.93 3.20
N ALA A 244 8.85 8.74 2.65
CA ALA A 244 9.98 8.25 1.87
C ALA A 244 11.23 9.09 2.14
N GLU A 245 12.36 8.40 2.25
CA GLU A 245 13.68 9.01 2.26
C GLU A 245 14.15 9.28 0.83
N PRO A 246 15.01 10.31 0.62
CA PRO A 246 15.57 10.56 -0.70
C PRO A 246 16.42 9.36 -1.14
N HIS A 247 16.26 8.96 -2.40
CA HIS A 247 17.08 7.93 -3.01
C HIS A 247 18.43 8.50 -3.44
N GLU A 248 19.43 7.63 -3.55
CA GLU A 248 20.68 7.96 -4.24
C GLU A 248 20.40 8.29 -5.72
N GLU A 249 21.22 9.13 -6.34
CA GLU A 249 20.97 9.72 -7.68
C GLU A 249 20.62 8.69 -8.78
N LYS A 250 21.20 7.49 -8.73
CA LYS A 250 21.01 6.42 -9.73
C LYS A 250 20.21 5.23 -9.22
N VAL A 251 19.42 5.44 -8.17
CA VAL A 251 18.60 4.40 -7.52
C VAL A 251 17.13 4.77 -7.63
N ALA A 252 16.29 3.79 -7.99
CA ALA A 252 14.84 3.93 -7.93
C ALA A 252 14.21 2.73 -7.24
N THR A 253 13.01 2.94 -6.70
CA THR A 253 12.29 1.90 -5.97
C THR A 253 11.03 1.50 -6.74
N LEU A 254 10.86 0.20 -6.99
CA LEU A 254 9.63 -0.37 -7.49
C LEU A 254 8.59 -0.39 -6.37
N GLN A 255 7.46 0.24 -6.65
CA GLN A 255 6.35 0.37 -5.73
C GLN A 255 5.03 0.05 -6.44
N ARG A 256 3.98 -0.19 -5.65
CA ARG A 256 2.60 -0.31 -6.13
C ARG A 256 2.41 -1.37 -7.22
N LEU A 257 3.15 -2.48 -7.18
CA LEU A 257 2.87 -3.63 -8.04
C LEU A 257 1.55 -4.28 -7.59
N ALA A 258 0.53 -4.21 -8.44
CA ALA A 258 -0.75 -4.87 -8.21
C ALA A 258 -1.33 -5.43 -9.51
N ILE A 259 -1.96 -6.60 -9.41
CA ILE A 259 -2.63 -7.29 -10.53
C ILE A 259 -3.94 -7.83 -10.01
N ARG A 260 -5.01 -7.58 -10.76
CA ARG A 260 -6.36 -8.05 -10.46
C ARG A 260 -6.34 -9.56 -10.26
N ASN A 261 -7.02 -10.02 -9.21
CA ASN A 261 -6.97 -11.40 -8.74
C ASN A 261 -7.21 -12.45 -9.84
N GLU A 262 -8.18 -12.18 -10.73
CA GLU A 262 -8.55 -13.07 -11.85
C GLU A 262 -7.41 -13.30 -12.86
N PHE A 263 -6.44 -12.39 -12.94
CA PHE A 263 -5.30 -12.48 -13.84
C PHE A 263 -3.99 -12.77 -13.11
N GLN A 264 -4.04 -13.13 -11.82
CA GLN A 264 -2.83 -13.55 -11.12
C GLN A 264 -2.39 -14.93 -11.64
N GLY A 265 -1.09 -15.08 -11.88
CA GLY A 265 -0.50 -16.32 -12.41
C GLY A 265 -0.34 -16.36 -13.93
N SER A 266 -0.87 -15.40 -14.69
CA SER A 266 -0.70 -15.31 -16.15
C SER A 266 0.56 -14.56 -16.60
N GLY A 267 1.48 -14.24 -15.68
CA GLY A 267 2.76 -13.58 -16.01
C GLY A 267 2.69 -12.07 -16.19
N LEU A 268 1.53 -11.42 -16.01
CA LEU A 268 1.39 -9.96 -16.18
C LEU A 268 2.31 -9.13 -15.26
N SER A 269 2.70 -9.67 -14.10
CA SER A 269 3.67 -9.02 -13.20
C SER A 269 5.04 -8.89 -13.82
N THR A 270 5.45 -9.91 -14.56
CA THR A 270 6.75 -9.95 -15.23
C THR A 270 6.76 -8.88 -16.32
N LEU A 271 5.71 -8.79 -17.14
CA LEU A 271 5.54 -7.74 -18.15
C LEU A 271 5.65 -6.31 -17.57
N LEU A 272 5.04 -6.08 -16.40
CA LEU A 272 5.11 -4.79 -15.70
C LEU A 272 6.52 -4.49 -15.18
N ILE A 273 7.18 -5.48 -14.56
CA ILE A 273 8.55 -5.32 -14.04
C ILE A 273 9.54 -5.13 -15.18
N ASP A 274 9.41 -5.89 -16.27
CA ASP A 274 10.28 -5.79 -17.44
C ASP A 274 10.23 -4.38 -18.03
N ARG A 275 9.03 -3.80 -18.21
CA ARG A 275 8.92 -2.42 -18.68
C ARG A 275 9.59 -1.43 -17.73
N ALA A 276 9.41 -1.61 -16.42
CA ALA A 276 10.01 -0.72 -15.43
C ALA A 276 11.55 -0.80 -15.43
N MET A 277 12.11 -2.00 -15.60
CA MET A 277 13.56 -2.20 -15.70
C MET A 277 14.13 -1.62 -17.00
N VAL A 278 13.45 -1.81 -18.14
CA VAL A 278 13.86 -1.18 -19.42
C VAL A 278 13.82 0.34 -19.31
N PHE A 279 12.77 0.92 -18.70
CA PHE A 279 12.71 2.35 -18.46
C PHE A 279 13.82 2.84 -17.52
N ALA A 280 14.16 2.06 -16.50
CA ALA A 280 15.27 2.39 -15.60
C ALA A 280 16.59 2.47 -16.38
N HIS A 281 16.82 1.55 -17.32
CA HIS A 281 17.96 1.59 -18.22
C HIS A 281 17.92 2.81 -19.16
N GLU A 282 16.77 3.10 -19.79
CA GLU A 282 16.57 4.29 -20.64
C GLU A 282 16.90 5.61 -19.91
N LYS A 283 16.67 5.66 -18.59
CA LYS A 283 16.93 6.82 -17.74
C LYS A 283 18.30 6.80 -17.05
N GLY A 284 19.15 5.81 -17.34
CA GLY A 284 20.51 5.72 -16.80
C GLY A 284 20.57 5.38 -15.31
N LEU A 285 19.54 4.71 -14.77
CA LEU A 285 19.56 4.18 -13.41
C LEU A 285 20.44 2.93 -13.35
N GLU A 286 21.23 2.80 -12.29
CA GLU A 286 22.15 1.67 -12.10
C GLU A 286 21.50 0.57 -11.26
N ARG A 287 20.63 0.95 -10.32
CA ARG A 287 20.08 0.03 -9.33
C ARG A 287 18.59 0.28 -9.11
N VAL A 288 17.83 -0.81 -9.11
CA VAL A 288 16.41 -0.80 -8.80
C VAL A 288 16.17 -1.60 -7.54
N GLU A 289 15.53 -0.98 -6.56
CA GLU A 289 15.17 -1.59 -5.29
C GLU A 289 13.68 -1.93 -5.23
N ALA A 290 13.31 -2.90 -4.41
CA ALA A 290 11.91 -3.25 -4.16
C ALA A 290 11.76 -3.67 -2.71
N VAL A 291 10.67 -3.22 -2.07
CA VAL A 291 10.38 -3.56 -0.68
C VAL A 291 9.20 -4.51 -0.64
N THR A 292 9.35 -5.63 0.06
CA THR A 292 8.27 -6.60 0.30
C THR A 292 8.10 -6.89 1.78
N ASN A 293 6.87 -7.18 2.21
CA ASN A 293 6.55 -7.59 3.57
C ASN A 293 6.15 -9.07 3.68
N GLU A 294 5.66 -9.48 4.86
CA GLU A 294 5.15 -10.84 5.09
C GLU A 294 3.87 -11.18 4.32
N LEU A 295 3.10 -10.20 3.86
CA LEU A 295 1.91 -10.40 3.03
C LEU A 295 2.29 -10.71 1.57
N GLN A 296 3.44 -10.20 1.12
CA GLN A 296 3.86 -10.18 -0.28
C GLN A 296 4.86 -11.29 -0.62
N THR A 297 4.63 -12.51 -0.14
CA THR A 297 5.52 -13.66 -0.34
C THR A 297 5.70 -14.02 -1.82
N LYS A 298 4.61 -14.03 -2.59
CA LYS A 298 4.64 -14.28 -4.04
C LYS A 298 5.40 -13.22 -4.82
N ALA A 299 5.25 -11.94 -4.44
CA ALA A 299 5.99 -10.85 -5.08
C ALA A 299 7.50 -10.99 -4.81
N ALA A 300 7.89 -11.32 -3.57
CA ALA A 300 9.27 -11.61 -3.21
C ALA A 300 9.86 -12.80 -4.00
N GLU A 301 9.06 -13.85 -4.24
CA GLU A 301 9.47 -14.99 -5.06
C GLU A 301 9.67 -14.59 -6.52
N ILE A 302 8.77 -13.81 -7.11
CA ILE A 302 8.89 -13.31 -8.48
C ILE A 302 10.16 -12.45 -8.62
N LEU A 303 10.38 -11.50 -7.71
CA LEU A 303 11.57 -10.64 -7.73
C LEU A 303 12.85 -11.47 -7.67
N ARG A 304 12.93 -12.43 -6.74
CA ARG A 304 14.15 -13.23 -6.53
C ARG A 304 14.38 -14.25 -7.64
N VAL A 305 13.36 -15.03 -7.98
CA VAL A 305 13.50 -16.21 -8.85
C VAL A 305 13.43 -15.84 -10.31
N LYS A 306 12.50 -14.94 -10.70
CA LYS A 306 12.33 -14.56 -12.11
C LYS A 306 13.22 -13.42 -12.53
N HIS A 307 13.37 -12.39 -11.69
CA HIS A 307 14.12 -11.18 -12.06
C HIS A 307 15.50 -11.09 -11.39
N GLY A 308 15.94 -12.11 -10.65
CA GLY A 308 17.28 -12.17 -10.07
C GLY A 308 17.58 -11.13 -8.99
N PHE A 309 16.57 -10.55 -8.36
CA PHE A 309 16.79 -9.58 -7.28
C PHE A 309 17.46 -10.24 -6.07
N THR A 310 18.47 -9.56 -5.53
CA THR A 310 19.23 -10.00 -4.35
C THR A 310 18.70 -9.34 -3.09
N LEU A 311 18.73 -10.05 -1.96
CA LEU A 311 18.27 -9.52 -0.68
C LEU A 311 19.38 -8.69 -0.03
N ILE A 312 19.19 -7.38 0.11
CA ILE A 312 20.13 -6.48 0.79
C ILE A 312 19.85 -6.45 2.29
N LYS A 313 18.57 -6.27 2.65
CA LYS A 313 18.19 -5.95 4.03
C LYS A 313 16.94 -6.72 4.45
N LYS A 314 16.95 -7.20 5.69
CA LYS A 314 15.76 -7.78 6.35
C LYS A 314 15.59 -7.12 7.70
N GLN A 315 14.51 -6.37 7.87
CA GLN A 315 14.14 -5.73 9.12
C GLN A 315 12.92 -6.43 9.72
N LYS A 316 12.95 -6.72 11.02
CA LYS A 316 11.75 -7.14 11.74
C LYS A 316 10.96 -5.87 12.07
N LYS A 317 9.72 -5.78 11.61
CA LYS A 317 8.84 -4.65 11.85
C LYS A 317 7.70 -5.16 12.73
N GLY A 318 7.31 -4.42 13.78
CA GLY A 318 6.15 -4.74 14.60
C GLY A 318 6.10 -6.14 15.26
N TRP A 319 4.91 -6.76 15.29
CA TRP A 319 4.58 -7.91 16.14
C TRP A 319 4.46 -9.22 15.34
N PHE A 320 4.78 -10.35 15.98
CA PHE A 320 4.53 -11.71 15.50
C PHE A 320 5.00 -12.04 14.07
N GLY A 321 6.29 -11.90 13.77
CA GLY A 321 6.85 -12.40 12.51
C GLY A 321 6.63 -11.48 11.31
N GLN A 322 6.06 -10.29 11.52
CA GLN A 322 6.09 -9.18 10.57
C GLN A 322 7.54 -8.80 10.23
N TYR A 323 7.78 -8.55 8.95
CA TYR A 323 9.11 -8.18 8.47
C TYR A 323 9.01 -7.34 7.20
N GLU A 324 10.09 -6.62 6.93
CA GLU A 324 10.31 -5.90 5.70
C GLU A 324 11.61 -6.40 5.07
N LYS A 325 11.57 -6.73 3.78
CA LYS A 325 12.72 -7.18 3.00
C LYS A 325 12.95 -6.19 1.86
N THR A 326 14.16 -5.66 1.81
CA THR A 326 14.63 -4.81 0.72
C THR A 326 15.43 -5.67 -0.26
N TRP A 327 14.94 -5.73 -1.48
CA TRP A 327 15.54 -6.42 -2.61
C TRP A 327 16.17 -5.41 -3.53
N SER A 328 17.23 -5.80 -4.23
CA SER A 328 17.91 -4.94 -5.18
C SER A 328 18.42 -5.71 -6.38
N CYS A 329 18.38 -5.04 -7.53
CA CYS A 329 18.86 -5.55 -8.79
C CYS A 329 19.70 -4.48 -9.50
N ASN A 330 20.84 -4.89 -10.05
CA ASN A 330 21.60 -4.04 -10.96
C ASN A 330 20.90 -4.04 -12.33
N VAL A 331 20.63 -2.85 -12.85
CA VAL A 331 19.86 -2.69 -14.10
C VAL A 331 20.64 -3.23 -15.30
N ASN A 332 21.95 -3.00 -15.37
CA ASN A 332 22.76 -3.44 -16.51
C ASN A 332 22.88 -4.98 -16.55
N ASP A 333 23.19 -5.60 -15.41
CA ASP A 333 23.25 -7.06 -15.29
C ASP A 333 21.89 -7.71 -15.63
N TRP A 334 20.79 -7.05 -15.24
CA TRP A 334 19.45 -7.49 -15.58
C TRP A 334 19.17 -7.41 -17.09
N MET A 335 19.54 -6.29 -17.73
CA MET A 335 19.38 -6.10 -19.18
C MET A 335 20.17 -7.12 -20.00
N GLU A 336 21.35 -7.50 -19.55
CA GLU A 336 22.16 -8.54 -20.20
C GLU A 336 21.50 -9.92 -20.10
N SER A 337 20.97 -10.27 -18.92
CA SER A 337 20.32 -11.55 -18.68
C SER A 337 18.92 -11.67 -19.30
N HIS A 338 18.20 -10.57 -19.46
CA HIS A 338 16.81 -10.52 -19.95
C HIS A 338 16.69 -9.78 -21.29
N ARG A 339 17.72 -9.88 -22.13
CA ARG A 339 17.81 -9.12 -23.39
C ARG A 339 16.64 -9.36 -24.34
N LYS A 340 16.11 -10.59 -24.39
CA LYS A 340 14.98 -10.95 -25.28
C LYS A 340 13.69 -10.30 -24.81
N GLU A 341 13.45 -10.29 -23.51
CA GLU A 341 12.29 -9.67 -22.88
C GLU A 341 12.37 -8.15 -23.05
N ALA A 342 13.55 -7.57 -22.83
CA ALA A 342 13.80 -6.14 -23.00
C ALA A 342 13.57 -5.63 -24.44
N GLN A 343 13.91 -6.44 -25.45
CA GLN A 343 13.66 -6.10 -26.87
C GLN A 343 12.17 -5.84 -27.18
N THR A 344 11.25 -6.40 -26.39
CA THR A 344 9.81 -6.16 -26.55
C THR A 344 9.42 -4.70 -26.27
N PHE A 345 10.21 -4.01 -25.45
CA PHE A 345 9.92 -2.64 -25.00
C PHE A 345 10.87 -1.59 -25.55
N MET A 346 12.02 -2.02 -26.09
CA MET A 346 12.94 -1.12 -26.75
C MET A 346 12.33 -0.62 -28.06
N PRO A 347 12.48 0.66 -28.41
CA PRO A 347 12.13 1.12 -29.74
C PRO A 347 12.94 0.32 -30.76
N ASN A 348 12.28 -0.24 -31.79
CA ASN A 348 12.99 -0.86 -32.90
C ASN A 348 13.99 0.17 -33.43
N GLU A 349 15.28 -0.11 -33.31
CA GLU A 349 16.32 0.65 -34.01
C GLU A 349 15.99 0.54 -35.50
N GLN A 350 15.48 1.64 -36.08
CA GLN A 350 15.32 1.80 -37.52
C GLN A 350 16.59 2.36 -38.12
#